data_AF-A0A936YNH6-F1
#
_entry.id   AF-A0A936YNH6-F1
#
_cell.length_a   1.000
_cell.length_b   1.000
_cell.length_c   1.000
_cell.angle_alpha   90.00
_cell.angle_beta   90.00
_cell.angle_gamma   90.00
#
_symmetry.space_group_name_H-M   'P 1'
#
loop_
_entity.id
_entity.type
_entity.pdbx_description
1 polymer ?
#
loop_
_entity_poly.entity_id
_entity_poly.type
_entity_poly.pdbx_seq_one_letter_code
_entity_poly.pdbx_strand_id
1 'polypeptide(L)' 'MGSAGAGDTALSVGYVSGTTFGMVMYFKQPDGQWQGVWTYSGSNKASSENWLRK' A
#
# COMPACT_ATOMS: atom_id res chain seq x y z
N MET A 1 4.56 13.84 4.17
CA MET A 1 3.64 13.14 3.24
C MET A 1 2.99 14.19 2.35
N GLY A 2 2.99 13.97 1.03
CA GLY A 2 2.46 14.90 0.03
C GLY A 2 1.74 14.12 -1.08
N SER A 3 1.22 14.82 -2.09
CA SER A 3 0.59 14.17 -3.25
C SER A 3 1.58 13.27 -3.96
N ALA A 4 1.15 12.05 -4.30
CA ALA A 4 1.96 11.14 -5.09
C ALA A 4 2.29 11.71 -6.47
N GLY A 5 3.57 11.76 -6.81
CA GLY A 5 4.10 12.18 -8.11
C GLY A 5 4.55 11.00 -8.97
N ALA A 6 4.76 11.24 -10.27
CA ALA A 6 5.15 10.19 -11.21
C ALA A 6 6.53 9.54 -10.92
N GLY A 7 7.38 10.22 -10.16
CA GLY A 7 8.71 9.74 -9.75
C GLY A 7 8.72 8.99 -8.43
N ASP A 8 7.61 8.91 -7.71
CA ASP A 8 7.58 8.23 -6.42
C ASP A 8 7.75 6.71 -6.61
N THR A 9 8.59 6.13 -5.76
CA THR A 9 8.88 4.69 -5.73
C THR A 9 8.30 4.02 -4.49
N ALA A 10 7.71 4.80 -3.58
CA ALA A 10 7.03 4.34 -2.40
C ALA A 10 5.72 5.11 -2.21
N LEU A 11 4.63 4.39 -1.92
CA LEU A 11 3.34 4.97 -1.58
C LEU A 11 2.88 4.39 -0.24
N SER A 12 2.33 5.22 0.63
CA SER A 12 1.61 4.77 1.82
C SER A 12 0.16 5.21 1.71
N VAL A 13 -0.76 4.27 1.85
CA VAL A 13 -2.21 4.53 1.78
C VAL A 13 -2.83 4.07 3.09
N GLY A 14 -3.32 5.03 3.85
CA GLY A 14 -4.15 4.77 5.02
C GLY A 14 -5.64 4.78 4.64
N TYR A 15 -6.43 3.94 5.28
CA TYR A 15 -7.89 3.97 5.14
C TYR A 15 -8.57 3.87 6.50
N VAL A 16 -9.80 4.39 6.56
CA VAL A 16 -10.74 4.23 7.68
C VAL A 16 -12.05 3.71 7.11
N SER A 17 -12.61 2.67 7.73
CA SER A 17 -13.91 2.11 7.37
C SER A 17 -14.69 1.79 8.64
N GLY A 18 -15.71 2.59 8.96
CA GLY A 18 -16.41 2.49 10.24
C GLY A 18 -15.46 2.70 11.41
N THR A 19 -15.36 1.71 12.30
CA THR A 19 -14.47 1.73 13.48
C THR A 19 -13.12 1.04 13.24
N THR A 20 -12.85 0.56 12.01
CA THR A 20 -11.56 -0.03 11.64
C THR A 20 -10.74 0.91 10.77
N PHE A 21 -9.43 0.70 10.79
CA PHE A 21 -8.45 1.40 9.97
C PHE A 21 -7.38 0.43 9.51
N GLY A 22 -6.67 0.79 8.46
CA GLY A 22 -5.53 0.02 8.02
C GLY A 22 -4.59 0.84 7.16
N MET A 23 -3.50 0.20 6.79
CA MET A 23 -2.47 0.82 5.97
C MET A 23 -1.91 -0.21 4.99
N VAL A 24 -1.62 0.26 3.78
CA VAL A 24 -0.79 -0.45 2.82
C VAL A 24 0.40 0.42 2.43
N MET A 25 1.57 -0.20 2.31
CA MET A 25 2.75 0.40 1.71
C MET A 25 3.05 -0.31 0.40
N TYR A 26 3.12 0.45 -0.69
CA TYR A 26 3.54 -0.06 -2.00
C TYR A 26 4.94 0.41 -2.34
N PHE A 27 5.73 -0.48 -2.93
CA PHE A 27 7.04 -0.18 -3.49
C PHE A 27 7.09 -0.57 -4.96
N LYS A 28 7.53 0.37 -5.79
CA LYS A 28 7.68 0.16 -7.23
C LYS A 28 8.90 -0.74 -7.47
N GLN A 29 8.69 -1.81 -8.21
CA GLN A 29 9.72 -2.76 -8.59
C GLN A 29 10.39 -2.33 -9.92
N PRO A 30 11.57 -2.87 -10.24
CA PRO A 30 12.27 -2.56 -11.49
C PRO A 30 11.48 -2.90 -12.76
N ASP A 31 10.59 -3.89 -12.70
CA ASP A 31 9.70 -4.28 -13.79
C ASP A 31 8.50 -3.34 -13.97
N GLY A 32 8.39 -2.31 -13.14
CA GLY A 32 7.31 -1.33 -13.15
C GLY A 32 6.04 -1.74 -12.41
N GLN A 33 5.99 -2.95 -11.83
CA GLN A 33 4.89 -3.38 -10.97
C GLN A 33 5.03 -2.78 -9.56
N TRP A 34 3.94 -2.75 -8.82
CA TRP A 34 3.93 -2.32 -7.42
C TRP A 34 3.71 -3.52 -6.51
N GLN A 35 4.56 -3.68 -5.51
CA GLN A 35 4.38 -4.68 -4.46
C GLN A 35 3.95 -4.00 -3.17
N GLY A 36 2.83 -4.46 -2.63
CA GLY A 36 2.19 -3.96 -1.43
C GLY A 36 2.43 -4.88 -0.23
N VAL A 37 2.58 -4.28 0.94
CA VAL A 37 2.38 -4.97 2.22
C VAL A 37 1.30 -4.22 2.98
N TRP A 38 0.27 -4.92 3.43
CA TRP A 38 -0.87 -4.31 4.09
C TRP A 38 -1.21 -4.98 5.42
N THR A 39 -1.80 -4.20 6.31
CA THR A 39 -2.35 -4.65 7.59
C THR A 39 -3.53 -3.77 8.00
N TYR A 40 -4.25 -4.17 9.04
CA TYR A 40 -5.40 -3.46 9.55
C TYR A 40 -5.57 -3.67 11.06
N SER A 41 -6.33 -2.79 11.69
CA SER A 41 -6.62 -2.81 13.12
C SER A 41 -7.23 -4.15 13.55
N GLY A 42 -6.66 -4.75 14.60
CA GLY A 42 -7.08 -6.07 15.10
C GLY A 42 -6.45 -7.26 14.37
N SER A 43 -5.67 -7.03 13.31
CA SER A 43 -4.86 -8.09 12.69
C SER A 43 -3.61 -8.38 13.51
N ASN A 44 -3.23 -9.66 13.59
CA ASN A 44 -1.90 -10.09 14.04
C ASN A 44 -0.99 -10.47 12.85
N LYS A 45 -1.37 -10.07 11.64
CA LYS A 45 -0.70 -10.42 10.37
C LYS A 45 -0.55 -9.21 9.47
N ALA A 46 0.48 -9.28 8.64
CA ALA A 46 0.60 -8.50 7.41
C ALA A 46 0.46 -9.45 6.21
N SER A 47 -0.04 -8.94 5.09
CA SER A 47 -0.15 -9.71 3.86
C SER A 47 0.44 -8.94 2.69
N SER A 48 0.96 -9.68 1.72
CA SER A 48 1.58 -9.13 0.51
C SER A 48 0.58 -9.10 -0.63
N GLU A 49 0.70 -8.14 -1.53
CA GLU A 49 -0.06 -8.11 -2.78
C GLU A 49 0.76 -7.54 -3.94
N ASN A 50 0.44 -7.95 -5.16
CA ASN A 50 1.00 -7.38 -6.38
C ASN A 50 -0.08 -6.52 -7.04
N TRP A 51 0.15 -5.22 -7.12
CA TRP A 51 -0.73 -4.32 -7.87
C TRP A 51 -0.27 -4.28 -9.33
N LEU A 52 -1.01 -5.03 -10.14
CA LEU A 52 -0.79 -5.14 -11.58
C LEU A 52 -1.51 -4.00 -12.30
N ARG A 53 -0.80 -3.35 -13.23
CA ARG A 53 -1.41 -2.41 -14.17
C ARG A 53 -2.27 -3.22 -15.14
N LYS A 54 -3.59 -2.95 -15.16
CA LYS A 54 -4.51 -3.51 -16.16
C LYS A 54 -4.24 -2.90 -17.54
#